data_AF-A0A349EC60-F1
#
_entry.id   AF-A0A349EC60-F1
#
_cell.length_a   1.000
_cell.length_b   1.000
_cell.length_c   1.000
_cell.angle_alpha   90.00
_cell.angle_beta   90.00
_cell.angle_gamma   90.00
#
_symmetry.space_group_name_H-M   'P 1'
#
loop_
_entity.id
_entity.type
_entity.pdbx_description
1 polymer ?
#
loop_
_entity_poly.entity_id
_entity_poly.type
_entity_poly.pdbx_seq_one_letter_code
_entity_poly.pdbx_strand_id
1 'polypeptide(L)'
;LIAGGHTFGKAHGAARPADYVDVEPEAASIEQQGLGWKNSYGSGNAGDTITSGLEGAWTIDPAAWTNNFLQNLYGYEWVQTRSPAGATQWEPAAGAASNLVPDAHDPSKRHAPMMLTTDLALKVDPAYREITMRWLENPEQFEDAFARAWFKLTHRDMGPSSRYLGNLTPSAEYVWQDPIPEVDYSPINNRDVNRLKGEILDSGLTTAELVRTAWASASTFRGTDMRGGANGARVRLAPQSSWAANNPQELTRVIGVLEGIQNEFNERSSRRQVSLADLIVLGGVAAIESAA
;
A
#
# COMPACT_ATOMS: atom_id res chain seq x y z
N LEU A 1 5.41 4.26 -9.54
CA LEU A 1 3.95 4.58 -9.51
C LEU A 1 3.63 5.74 -10.43
N ILE A 2 4.06 6.98 -10.12
CA ILE A 2 3.75 8.17 -10.93
C ILE A 2 4.12 7.97 -12.41
N ALA A 3 5.40 7.71 -12.71
CA ALA A 3 5.86 7.52 -14.09
C ALA A 3 5.09 6.42 -14.83
N GLY A 4 4.85 5.25 -14.21
CA GLY A 4 4.12 4.16 -14.86
C GLY A 4 2.61 4.40 -14.99
N GLY A 5 2.02 5.20 -14.10
CA GLY A 5 0.63 5.64 -14.24
C GLY A 5 0.47 6.65 -15.37
N HIS A 6 1.32 7.68 -15.39
CA HIS A 6 1.34 8.73 -16.42
C HIS A 6 1.97 8.29 -17.75
N THR A 7 2.45 7.04 -17.87
CA THR A 7 2.68 6.40 -19.18
C THR A 7 1.38 6.30 -19.98
N PHE A 8 0.23 6.24 -19.30
CA PHE A 8 -1.09 6.06 -19.91
C PHE A 8 -1.96 7.31 -19.79
N GLY A 9 -2.90 7.42 -20.73
CA GLY A 9 -4.01 8.36 -20.67
C GLY A 9 -3.62 9.83 -20.78
N LYS A 10 -4.49 10.68 -20.24
CA LYS A 10 -4.42 12.14 -20.38
C LYS A 10 -5.10 12.85 -19.21
N ALA A 11 -4.80 14.14 -19.05
CA ALA A 11 -5.58 15.04 -18.20
C ALA A 11 -6.74 15.71 -18.98
N HIS A 12 -7.74 16.23 -18.26
CA HIS A 12 -8.94 16.84 -18.86
C HIS A 12 -9.26 18.21 -18.23
N GLY A 13 -9.30 19.24 -19.06
CA GLY A 13 -9.35 20.65 -18.71
C GLY A 13 -9.66 21.53 -19.93
N ALA A 14 -10.63 21.10 -20.75
CA ALA A 14 -11.04 21.80 -21.97
C ALA A 14 -11.52 23.25 -21.73
N ALA A 15 -12.05 23.54 -20.54
CA ALA A 15 -12.40 24.89 -20.08
C ALA A 15 -12.38 24.97 -18.54
N ARG A 16 -12.58 26.18 -17.99
CA ARG A 16 -12.55 26.43 -16.53
C ARG A 16 -13.67 25.66 -15.81
N PRO A 17 -13.35 24.75 -14.87
CA PRO A 17 -14.38 23.95 -14.18
C PRO A 17 -15.43 24.81 -13.47
N ALA A 18 -15.02 25.91 -12.83
CA ALA A 18 -15.91 26.78 -12.06
C ALA A 18 -17.04 27.42 -12.90
N ASP A 19 -16.89 27.50 -14.22
CA ASP A 19 -17.90 28.08 -15.11
C ASP A 19 -18.87 27.02 -15.67
N TYR A 20 -18.47 25.75 -15.73
CA TYR A 20 -19.14 24.75 -16.56
C TYR A 20 -19.44 23.42 -15.87
N VAL A 21 -18.73 23.08 -14.81
CA VAL A 21 -18.85 21.81 -14.10
C VAL A 21 -19.72 22.03 -12.86
N ASP A 22 -20.83 21.30 -12.82
CA ASP A 22 -21.79 21.31 -11.72
C ASP A 22 -21.25 20.56 -10.48
N VAL A 23 -22.09 20.43 -9.46
CA VAL A 23 -21.78 19.81 -8.18
C VAL A 23 -21.40 18.32 -8.28
N GLU A 24 -20.66 17.84 -7.28
CA GLU A 24 -20.24 16.46 -7.10
C GLU A 24 -21.43 15.49 -6.85
N PRO A 25 -21.22 14.16 -6.95
CA PRO A 25 -22.31 13.18 -6.91
C PRO A 25 -23.25 13.27 -5.71
N GLU A 26 -22.74 13.57 -4.51
CA GLU A 26 -23.56 13.61 -3.28
C GLU A 26 -24.47 14.84 -3.19
N ALA A 27 -24.15 15.90 -3.93
CA ALA A 27 -24.96 17.11 -4.03
C ALA A 27 -25.78 17.17 -5.34
N ALA A 28 -25.53 16.25 -6.26
CA ALA A 28 -26.21 16.20 -7.55
C ALA A 28 -27.68 15.82 -7.39
N SER A 29 -28.49 16.33 -8.30
CA SER A 29 -29.92 16.03 -8.40
C SER A 29 -30.16 14.53 -8.64
N ILE A 30 -31.24 13.97 -8.07
CA ILE A 30 -31.55 12.52 -8.15
C ILE A 30 -31.64 11.98 -9.59
N GLU A 31 -32.02 12.80 -10.57
CA GLU A 31 -32.05 12.44 -11.98
C GLU A 31 -30.67 12.13 -12.59
N GLN A 32 -29.56 12.51 -11.93
CA GLN A 32 -28.20 12.10 -12.32
C GLN A 32 -27.86 10.68 -11.89
N GLN A 33 -28.73 10.02 -11.10
CA GLN A 33 -28.61 8.59 -10.75
C GLN A 33 -27.24 8.23 -10.13
N GLY A 34 -26.75 9.07 -9.22
CA GLY A 34 -25.48 8.87 -8.53
C GLY A 34 -24.24 9.37 -9.29
N LEU A 35 -24.43 9.99 -10.46
CA LEU A 35 -23.37 10.74 -11.14
C LEU A 35 -23.36 12.22 -10.67
N GLY A 36 -22.22 12.87 -10.83
CA GLY A 36 -22.03 14.30 -10.56
C GLY A 36 -21.09 14.92 -11.58
N TRP A 37 -20.62 16.14 -11.30
CA TRP A 37 -19.75 16.92 -12.18
C TRP A 37 -20.31 17.08 -13.60
N LYS A 38 -21.63 17.31 -13.69
CA LYS A 38 -22.30 17.51 -14.98
C LYS A 38 -21.65 18.69 -15.70
N ASN A 39 -21.13 18.44 -16.89
CA ASN A 39 -20.37 19.41 -17.67
C ASN A 39 -21.27 20.06 -18.73
N SER A 40 -21.41 21.38 -18.67
CA SER A 40 -22.18 22.19 -19.62
C SER A 40 -21.34 22.83 -20.73
N TYR A 41 -20.01 22.62 -20.71
CA TYR A 41 -19.13 23.10 -21.77
C TYR A 41 -19.23 22.22 -23.01
N GLY A 42 -19.58 22.82 -24.15
CA GLY A 42 -19.69 22.12 -25.42
C GLY A 42 -20.63 20.91 -25.34
N SER A 43 -20.12 19.73 -25.71
CA SER A 43 -20.82 18.45 -25.60
C SER A 43 -20.83 17.85 -24.19
N GLY A 44 -20.04 18.40 -23.26
CA GLY A 44 -19.91 17.91 -21.89
C GLY A 44 -19.03 16.65 -21.74
N ASN A 45 -18.52 16.09 -22.84
CA ASN A 45 -17.73 14.85 -22.86
C ASN A 45 -16.72 14.85 -24.02
N ALA A 46 -15.98 13.75 -24.19
CA ALA A 46 -14.96 13.59 -25.22
C ALA A 46 -13.97 14.77 -25.25
N GLY A 47 -13.84 15.46 -26.39
CA GLY A 47 -12.95 16.61 -26.54
C GLY A 47 -13.26 17.80 -25.62
N ASP A 48 -14.50 17.87 -25.09
CA ASP A 48 -14.95 18.93 -24.18
C ASP A 48 -14.91 18.50 -22.69
N THR A 49 -14.32 17.34 -22.39
CA THR A 49 -14.26 16.81 -21.01
C THR A 49 -13.46 17.73 -20.10
N ILE A 50 -13.99 17.97 -18.90
CA ILE A 50 -13.32 18.71 -17.82
C ILE A 50 -13.29 17.83 -16.58
N THR A 51 -12.12 17.69 -15.96
CA THR A 51 -11.96 16.94 -14.70
C THR A 51 -11.04 17.70 -13.75
N SER A 52 -9.72 17.62 -13.96
CA SER A 52 -8.75 18.31 -13.11
C SER A 52 -8.55 19.78 -13.49
N GLY A 53 -8.94 20.17 -14.71
CA GLY A 53 -8.59 21.47 -15.29
C GLY A 53 -7.18 21.50 -15.91
N LEU A 54 -6.39 20.44 -15.80
CA LEU A 54 -5.15 20.25 -16.56
C LEU A 54 -5.49 19.59 -17.90
N GLU A 55 -4.74 19.87 -18.96
CA GLU A 55 -5.09 19.40 -20.32
C GLU A 55 -3.88 18.88 -21.09
N GLY A 56 -4.08 17.76 -21.80
CA GLY A 56 -3.08 17.13 -22.66
C GLY A 56 -2.78 15.69 -22.26
N ALA A 57 -1.92 15.02 -23.01
CA ALA A 57 -1.38 13.68 -22.70
C ALA A 57 0.15 13.73 -22.53
N TRP A 58 0.69 12.80 -21.76
CA TRP A 58 2.13 12.74 -21.48
C TRP A 58 2.94 12.05 -22.57
N THR A 59 2.34 11.05 -23.23
CA THR A 59 3.02 10.11 -24.13
C THR A 59 2.43 10.15 -25.55
N ILE A 60 3.23 9.71 -26.54
CA ILE A 60 2.80 9.61 -27.95
C ILE A 60 1.76 8.50 -28.15
N ASP A 61 1.79 7.45 -27.33
CA ASP A 61 0.81 6.37 -27.36
C ASP A 61 0.16 6.22 -25.98
N PRO A 62 -0.86 7.05 -25.66
CA PRO A 62 -1.50 7.05 -24.35
C PRO A 62 -2.21 5.74 -23.98
N ALA A 63 -2.41 4.82 -24.93
CA ALA A 63 -3.10 3.56 -24.72
C ALA A 63 -2.14 2.36 -24.65
N ALA A 64 -0.82 2.58 -24.73
CA ALA A 64 0.18 1.52 -24.71
C ALA A 64 1.20 1.70 -23.58
N TRP A 65 1.69 0.57 -23.05
CA TRP A 65 2.84 0.58 -22.16
C TRP A 65 4.09 0.93 -22.96
N THR A 66 4.71 2.06 -22.63
CA THR A 66 5.93 2.56 -23.27
C THR A 66 6.84 3.22 -22.23
N ASN A 67 8.10 3.46 -22.60
CA ASN A 67 9.01 4.31 -21.81
C ASN A 67 8.93 5.79 -22.21
N ASN A 68 7.92 6.19 -23.00
CA ASN A 68 7.86 7.54 -23.54
C ASN A 68 7.65 8.61 -22.47
N PHE A 69 7.04 8.30 -21.33
CA PHE A 69 6.93 9.26 -20.23
C PHE A 69 8.31 9.75 -19.77
N LEU A 70 9.23 8.82 -19.46
CA LEU A 70 10.59 9.17 -19.01
C LEU A 70 11.42 9.77 -20.16
N GLN A 71 11.28 9.25 -21.37
CA GLN A 71 11.95 9.80 -22.55
C GLN A 71 11.53 11.24 -22.82
N ASN A 72 10.24 11.57 -22.72
CA ASN A 72 9.74 12.92 -22.90
C ASN A 72 10.20 13.83 -21.75
N LEU A 73 10.08 13.35 -20.49
CA LEU A 73 10.46 14.11 -19.30
C LEU A 73 11.92 14.61 -19.39
N TYR A 74 12.84 13.74 -19.79
CA TYR A 74 14.26 14.06 -19.91
C TYR A 74 14.69 14.58 -21.29
N GLY A 75 13.95 14.25 -22.35
CA GLY A 75 14.26 14.60 -23.73
C GLY A 75 13.90 16.04 -24.13
N TYR A 76 13.09 16.72 -23.30
CA TYR A 76 12.72 18.11 -23.52
C TYR A 76 13.09 19.00 -22.34
N GLU A 77 13.35 20.27 -22.67
CA GLU A 77 13.29 21.37 -21.72
C GLU A 77 11.84 21.82 -21.58
N TRP A 78 11.42 22.10 -20.35
CA TRP A 78 10.02 22.36 -20.02
C TRP A 78 9.85 23.80 -19.57
N VAL A 79 8.86 24.49 -20.13
CA VAL A 79 8.47 25.84 -19.71
C VAL A 79 7.06 25.83 -19.14
N GLN A 80 6.84 26.66 -18.12
CA GLN A 80 5.55 26.75 -17.48
C GLN A 80 4.55 27.43 -18.42
N THR A 81 3.37 26.85 -18.56
CA THR A 81 2.26 27.34 -19.39
C THR A 81 0.93 27.24 -18.63
N ARG A 82 -0.18 27.59 -19.30
CA ARG A 82 -1.54 27.49 -18.78
C ARG A 82 -2.38 26.56 -19.64
N SER A 83 -3.15 25.68 -19.00
CA SER A 83 -4.18 24.90 -19.69
C SER A 83 -5.28 25.81 -20.25
N PRO A 84 -6.18 25.31 -21.13
CA PRO A 84 -7.38 26.05 -21.53
C PRO A 84 -8.26 26.46 -20.34
N ALA A 85 -8.22 25.70 -19.24
CA ALA A 85 -8.87 26.02 -17.98
C ALA A 85 -8.07 26.98 -17.06
N GLY A 86 -6.89 27.46 -17.48
CA GLY A 86 -6.03 28.35 -16.70
C GLY A 86 -5.19 27.67 -15.62
N ALA A 87 -5.17 26.33 -15.55
CA ALA A 87 -4.34 25.59 -14.60
C ALA A 87 -2.84 25.68 -14.96
N THR A 88 -1.96 25.69 -13.96
CA THR A 88 -0.51 25.65 -14.20
C THR A 88 -0.10 24.26 -14.69
N GLN A 89 0.52 24.19 -15.86
CA GLN A 89 1.12 22.96 -16.40
C GLN A 89 2.39 23.29 -17.19
N TRP A 90 3.02 22.29 -17.80
CA TRP A 90 4.29 22.45 -18.50
C TRP A 90 4.20 21.90 -19.92
N GLU A 91 4.84 22.60 -20.85
CA GLU A 91 4.97 22.22 -22.26
C GLU A 91 6.45 22.24 -22.68
N PRO A 92 6.81 21.53 -23.76
CA PRO A 92 8.16 21.60 -24.30
C PRO A 92 8.52 23.01 -24.78
N ALA A 93 9.71 23.46 -24.41
CA ALA A 93 10.23 24.77 -24.78
C ALA A 93 10.31 24.96 -26.31
N ALA A 94 10.16 26.20 -26.76
CA ALA A 94 10.30 26.60 -28.16
C ALA A 94 9.39 25.83 -29.15
N GLY A 95 8.26 25.30 -28.69
CA GLY A 95 7.32 24.55 -29.53
C GLY A 95 7.83 23.17 -29.96
N ALA A 96 8.82 22.63 -29.25
CA ALA A 96 9.30 21.28 -29.52
C ALA A 96 8.16 20.26 -29.43
N ALA A 97 8.19 19.24 -30.29
CA ALA A 97 7.23 18.14 -30.26
C ALA A 97 5.74 18.55 -30.39
N SER A 98 5.43 19.69 -31.00
CA SER A 98 4.06 20.26 -31.08
C SER A 98 3.01 19.36 -31.73
N ASN A 99 3.43 18.35 -32.50
CA ASN A 99 2.56 17.39 -33.19
C ASN A 99 2.83 15.94 -32.77
N LEU A 100 3.47 15.73 -31.62
CA LEU A 100 3.91 14.40 -31.19
C LEU A 100 2.72 13.53 -30.76
N VAL A 101 1.76 14.09 -30.02
CA VAL A 101 0.72 13.32 -29.35
C VAL A 101 -0.58 13.35 -30.18
N PRO A 102 -1.23 12.21 -30.45
CA PRO A 102 -2.53 12.18 -31.09
C PRO A 102 -3.61 12.83 -30.23
N ASP A 103 -4.53 13.56 -30.86
CA ASP A 103 -5.77 13.94 -30.19
C ASP A 103 -6.61 12.70 -29.85
N ALA A 104 -7.28 12.73 -28.71
CA ALA A 104 -8.02 11.58 -28.17
C ALA A 104 -9.30 11.26 -28.97
N HIS A 105 -9.87 12.22 -29.70
CA HIS A 105 -11.17 12.09 -30.34
C HIS A 105 -11.18 12.54 -31.81
N ASP A 106 -10.21 13.35 -32.23
CA ASP A 106 -10.09 13.86 -33.59
C ASP A 106 -8.81 13.33 -34.28
N PRO A 107 -8.90 12.33 -35.17
CA PRO A 107 -7.72 11.72 -35.78
C PRO A 107 -6.91 12.69 -36.64
N SER A 108 -7.48 13.83 -37.03
CA SER A 108 -6.80 14.87 -37.82
C SER A 108 -5.94 15.81 -36.96
N LYS A 109 -6.09 15.76 -35.63
CA LYS A 109 -5.40 16.65 -34.70
C LYS A 109 -4.24 15.96 -33.97
N ARG A 110 -3.27 16.80 -33.61
CA ARG A 110 -2.05 16.45 -32.88
C ARG A 110 -1.73 17.57 -31.90
N HIS A 111 -1.04 17.22 -30.82
CA HIS A 111 -0.71 18.12 -29.71
C HIS A 111 0.75 17.95 -29.29
N ALA A 112 1.26 18.93 -28.55
CA ALA A 112 2.47 18.77 -27.75
C ALA A 112 2.20 17.82 -26.57
N PRO A 113 3.19 17.05 -26.10
CA PRO A 113 3.08 16.39 -24.81
C PRO A 113 3.02 17.42 -23.69
N MET A 114 2.37 17.05 -22.59
CA MET A 114 2.27 17.88 -21.38
C MET A 114 3.01 17.20 -20.22
N MET A 115 3.45 18.00 -19.24
CA MET A 115 3.86 17.53 -17.92
C MET A 115 3.17 18.33 -16.82
N LEU A 116 2.93 17.67 -15.69
CA LEU A 116 2.50 18.33 -14.47
C LEU A 116 3.71 18.83 -13.68
N THR A 117 3.48 19.79 -12.78
CA THR A 117 4.52 20.22 -11.82
C THR A 117 5.04 19.03 -11.00
N THR A 118 4.16 18.09 -10.64
CA THR A 118 4.52 16.86 -9.93
C THR A 118 5.34 15.89 -10.78
N ASP A 119 5.22 15.93 -12.11
CA ASP A 119 6.06 15.13 -13.00
C ASP A 119 7.46 15.72 -13.08
N LEU A 120 7.57 17.05 -13.20
CA LEU A 120 8.88 17.72 -13.17
C LEU A 120 9.60 17.55 -11.85
N ALA A 121 8.88 17.38 -10.73
CA ALA A 121 9.49 17.04 -9.45
C ALA A 121 10.33 15.75 -9.54
N LEU A 122 9.97 14.79 -10.40
CA LEU A 122 10.76 13.58 -10.62
C LEU A 122 12.10 13.85 -11.32
N LYS A 123 12.15 14.87 -12.19
CA LYS A 123 13.37 15.31 -12.91
C LYS A 123 14.24 16.24 -12.04
N VAL A 124 13.61 17.06 -11.20
CA VAL A 124 14.29 18.15 -10.47
C VAL A 124 14.79 17.70 -9.10
N ASP A 125 14.03 16.88 -8.36
CA ASP A 125 14.50 16.37 -7.07
C ASP A 125 15.69 15.42 -7.27
N PRO A 126 16.83 15.61 -6.57
CA PRO A 126 18.02 14.80 -6.79
C PRO A 126 17.80 13.29 -6.59
N ALA A 127 17.01 12.88 -5.60
CA ALA A 127 16.78 11.49 -5.29
C ALA A 127 15.83 10.84 -6.32
N TYR A 128 14.74 11.52 -6.70
CA TYR A 128 13.87 11.03 -7.77
C TYR A 128 14.57 11.02 -9.13
N ARG A 129 15.45 11.99 -9.39
CA ARG A 129 16.21 12.07 -10.62
C ARG A 129 17.13 10.89 -10.79
N GLU A 130 17.88 10.52 -9.74
CA GLU A 130 18.74 9.34 -9.75
C GLU A 130 17.96 8.07 -10.12
N ILE A 131 16.80 7.86 -9.48
CA ILE A 131 15.94 6.70 -9.73
C ILE A 131 15.41 6.70 -11.17
N THR A 132 14.86 7.83 -11.62
CA THR A 132 14.17 7.92 -12.91
C THR A 132 15.13 7.97 -14.10
N MET A 133 16.34 8.51 -13.95
CA MET A 133 17.39 8.39 -14.97
C MET A 133 17.86 6.94 -15.11
N ARG A 134 18.03 6.22 -13.99
CA ARG A 134 18.36 4.79 -14.05
C ARG A 134 17.28 4.00 -14.79
N TRP A 135 16.01 4.28 -14.53
CA TRP A 135 14.89 3.67 -15.24
C TRP A 135 14.80 4.04 -16.72
N LEU A 136 15.18 5.26 -17.08
CA LEU A 136 15.29 5.67 -18.48
C LEU A 136 16.34 4.84 -19.24
N GLU A 137 17.47 4.57 -18.59
CA GLU A 137 18.56 3.76 -19.16
C GLU A 137 18.29 2.24 -19.09
N ASN A 138 17.44 1.80 -18.15
CA ASN A 138 17.15 0.39 -17.86
C ASN A 138 15.63 0.15 -17.73
N PRO A 139 14.89 0.18 -18.85
CA PRO A 139 13.43 -0.01 -18.88
C PRO A 139 12.87 -1.23 -18.14
N GLU A 140 13.57 -2.36 -18.18
CA GLU A 140 13.15 -3.60 -17.56
C GLU A 140 13.10 -3.48 -16.02
N GLN A 141 13.98 -2.66 -15.44
CA GLN A 141 13.98 -2.37 -14.01
C GLN A 141 12.80 -1.46 -13.62
N PHE A 142 12.40 -0.57 -14.53
CA PHE A 142 11.21 0.25 -14.35
C PHE A 142 9.94 -0.62 -14.41
N GLU A 143 9.86 -1.53 -15.36
CA GLU A 143 8.75 -2.48 -15.50
C GLU A 143 8.57 -3.34 -14.24
N ASP A 144 9.63 -4.00 -13.75
CA ASP A 144 9.58 -4.80 -12.52
C ASP A 144 9.19 -3.95 -11.31
N ALA A 145 9.79 -2.76 -11.16
CA ALA A 145 9.49 -1.86 -10.05
C ALA A 145 8.03 -1.36 -10.10
N PHE A 146 7.52 -1.02 -11.28
CA PHE A 146 6.14 -0.59 -11.46
C PHE A 146 5.16 -1.73 -11.16
N ALA A 147 5.39 -2.94 -11.69
CA ALA A 147 4.55 -4.10 -11.43
C ALA A 147 4.45 -4.41 -9.93
N ARG A 148 5.59 -4.45 -9.22
CA ARG A 148 5.62 -4.68 -7.77
C ARG A 148 4.95 -3.56 -6.98
N ALA A 149 5.18 -2.31 -7.37
CA ALA A 149 4.60 -1.17 -6.67
C ALA A 149 3.09 -1.06 -6.90
N TRP A 150 2.61 -1.38 -8.11
CA TRP A 150 1.19 -1.44 -8.43
C TRP A 150 0.50 -2.56 -7.65
N PHE A 151 1.11 -3.75 -7.63
CA PHE A 151 0.63 -4.87 -6.82
C PHE A 151 0.53 -4.48 -5.34
N LYS A 152 1.58 -3.86 -4.77
CA LYS A 152 1.53 -3.35 -3.39
C LYS A 152 0.43 -2.31 -3.20
N LEU A 153 0.28 -1.36 -4.11
CA LEU A 153 -0.74 -0.30 -3.98
C LEU A 153 -2.15 -0.87 -3.83
N THR A 154 -2.48 -1.90 -4.61
CA THR A 154 -3.82 -2.49 -4.68
C THR A 154 -4.07 -3.62 -3.68
N HIS A 155 -3.06 -3.99 -2.88
CA HIS A 155 -3.18 -5.10 -1.91
C HIS A 155 -2.66 -4.75 -0.50
N ARG A 156 -2.06 -3.57 -0.28
CA ARG A 156 -1.43 -3.18 1.00
C ARG A 156 -2.38 -3.13 2.20
N ASP A 157 -3.68 -3.05 1.98
CA ASP A 157 -4.75 -3.02 2.98
C ASP A 157 -5.47 -4.36 3.13
N MET A 158 -5.03 -5.40 2.41
CA MET A 158 -5.60 -6.74 2.52
C MET A 158 -5.04 -7.56 3.68
N GLY A 159 -3.97 -7.09 4.35
CA GLY A 159 -3.34 -7.79 5.47
C GLY A 159 -2.58 -9.05 5.05
N PRO A 160 -2.61 -10.13 5.86
CA PRO A 160 -1.87 -11.36 5.57
C PRO A 160 -2.24 -11.98 4.23
N SER A 161 -1.25 -12.57 3.55
CA SER A 161 -1.42 -13.26 2.25
C SER A 161 -2.43 -14.41 2.29
N SER A 162 -2.69 -14.99 3.47
CA SER A 162 -3.74 -16.01 3.67
C SER A 162 -5.16 -15.52 3.36
N ARG A 163 -5.37 -14.20 3.20
CA ARG A 163 -6.64 -13.62 2.77
C ARG A 163 -6.77 -13.50 1.24
N TYR A 164 -5.71 -13.78 0.49
CA TYR A 164 -5.72 -13.65 -0.96
C TYR A 164 -6.43 -14.88 -1.56
N LEU A 165 -7.30 -14.65 -2.55
CA LEU A 165 -8.16 -15.67 -3.14
C LEU A 165 -8.03 -15.64 -4.67
N GLY A 166 -8.27 -16.80 -5.30
CA GLY A 166 -8.28 -16.95 -6.75
C GLY A 166 -6.94 -17.41 -7.33
N ASN A 167 -6.99 -17.81 -8.60
CA ASN A 167 -5.90 -18.45 -9.33
C ASN A 167 -4.78 -17.49 -9.80
N LEU A 168 -4.95 -16.17 -9.60
CA LEU A 168 -3.95 -15.15 -9.93
C LEU A 168 -3.14 -14.69 -8.71
N THR A 169 -3.39 -15.28 -7.53
CA THR A 169 -2.61 -14.99 -6.31
C THR A 169 -1.13 -15.35 -6.55
N PRO A 170 -0.18 -14.43 -6.36
CA PRO A 170 1.22 -14.75 -6.54
C PRO A 170 1.70 -15.70 -5.44
N SER A 171 2.64 -16.59 -5.78
CA SER A 171 3.37 -17.41 -4.81
C SER A 171 4.46 -16.63 -4.08
N ALA A 172 4.79 -15.43 -4.54
CA ALA A 172 5.80 -14.59 -3.93
C ALA A 172 5.28 -13.97 -2.62
N GLU A 173 6.08 -14.07 -1.57
CA GLU A 173 5.88 -13.33 -0.33
C GLU A 173 6.61 -11.99 -0.37
N TYR A 174 5.96 -10.96 0.15
CA TYR A 174 6.53 -9.63 0.22
C TYR A 174 6.62 -9.14 1.66
N VAL A 175 7.74 -8.50 2.02
CA VAL A 175 7.98 -8.01 3.39
C VAL A 175 6.87 -7.09 3.92
N TRP A 176 6.20 -6.33 3.04
CA TRP A 176 5.13 -5.41 3.43
C TRP A 176 3.80 -6.11 3.76
N GLN A 177 3.69 -7.42 3.52
CA GLN A 177 2.56 -8.26 3.93
C GLN A 177 2.72 -8.77 5.37
N ASP A 178 3.83 -8.44 6.04
CA ASP A 178 4.19 -8.96 7.36
C ASP A 178 4.11 -10.50 7.43
N PRO A 179 4.80 -11.24 6.54
CA PRO A 179 4.67 -12.69 6.41
C PRO A 179 5.01 -13.40 7.72
N ILE A 180 4.37 -14.52 7.96
CA ILE A 180 4.56 -15.37 9.14
C ILE A 180 4.95 -16.76 8.61
N PRO A 181 6.00 -17.39 9.18
CA PRO A 181 6.41 -18.72 8.74
C PRO A 181 5.26 -19.72 8.76
N GLU A 182 5.22 -20.60 7.76
CA GLU A 182 4.30 -21.73 7.75
C GLU A 182 4.59 -22.68 8.92
N VAL A 183 3.54 -23.35 9.40
CA VAL A 183 3.66 -24.36 10.46
C VAL A 183 4.17 -25.65 9.84
N ASP A 184 5.33 -26.13 10.28
CA ASP A 184 5.98 -27.36 9.81
C ASP A 184 5.97 -28.50 10.86
N TYR A 185 5.25 -28.31 11.98
CA TYR A 185 5.10 -29.26 13.07
C TYR A 185 3.63 -29.61 13.34
N SER A 186 3.38 -30.70 14.06
CA SER A 186 2.02 -31.00 14.52
C SER A 186 1.63 -30.08 15.68
N PRO A 187 0.45 -29.42 15.65
CA PRO A 187 0.00 -28.58 16.75
C PRO A 187 -0.26 -29.37 18.04
N ILE A 188 -0.19 -28.68 19.17
CA ILE A 188 -0.58 -29.18 20.49
C ILE A 188 -2.05 -29.63 20.53
N ASN A 189 -2.37 -30.61 21.38
CA ASN A 189 -3.75 -31.04 21.62
C ASN A 189 -4.29 -30.54 22.97
N ASN A 190 -5.53 -30.88 23.32
CA ASN A 190 -6.16 -30.44 24.57
C ASN A 190 -5.41 -30.88 25.85
N ARG A 191 -4.74 -32.04 25.85
CA ARG A 191 -3.95 -32.48 27.01
C ARG A 191 -2.69 -31.62 27.16
N ASP A 192 -2.02 -31.36 26.03
CA ASP A 192 -0.85 -30.49 25.97
C ASP A 192 -1.20 -29.05 26.39
N VAL A 193 -2.35 -28.52 25.94
CA VAL A 193 -2.89 -27.22 26.37
C VAL A 193 -3.09 -27.15 27.88
N ASN A 194 -3.76 -28.14 28.49
CA ASN A 194 -3.99 -28.15 29.93
C ASN A 194 -2.70 -28.22 30.74
N ARG A 195 -1.72 -29.01 30.28
CA ARG A 195 -0.39 -29.07 30.90
C ARG A 195 0.30 -27.71 30.85
N LEU A 196 0.37 -27.11 29.66
CA LEU A 196 1.01 -25.81 29.45
C LEU A 196 0.36 -24.70 30.28
N LYS A 197 -0.97 -24.68 30.42
CA LYS A 197 -1.65 -23.72 31.32
C LYS A 197 -1.17 -23.87 32.76
N GLY A 198 -1.07 -25.09 33.27
CA GLY A 198 -0.54 -25.36 34.61
C GLY A 198 0.91 -24.88 34.76
N GLU A 199 1.79 -25.25 33.82
CA GLU A 199 3.20 -24.82 33.81
C GLU A 199 3.34 -23.29 33.78
N ILE A 200 2.49 -22.59 33.03
CA ILE A 200 2.47 -21.11 33.00
C ILE A 200 2.01 -20.52 34.33
N LEU A 201 0.97 -21.06 34.96
CA LEU A 201 0.47 -20.57 36.25
C LEU A 201 1.47 -20.82 37.40
N ASP A 202 2.21 -21.92 37.33
CA ASP A 202 3.25 -22.28 38.31
C ASP A 202 4.59 -21.55 38.07
N SER A 203 4.72 -20.78 36.98
CA SER A 203 5.97 -20.12 36.57
C SER A 203 6.40 -18.94 37.45
N GLY A 204 5.54 -18.50 38.37
CA GLY A 204 5.77 -17.30 39.19
C GLY A 204 5.50 -15.97 38.48
N LEU A 205 4.94 -16.00 37.26
CA LEU A 205 4.34 -14.84 36.62
C LEU A 205 2.98 -14.54 37.26
N THR A 206 2.70 -13.26 37.50
CA THR A 206 1.41 -12.83 38.05
C THR A 206 0.32 -12.87 36.99
N THR A 207 -0.94 -13.05 37.42
CA THR A 207 -2.12 -12.90 36.57
C THR A 207 -2.09 -11.61 35.75
N ALA A 208 -1.66 -10.51 36.37
CA ALA A 208 -1.65 -9.20 35.73
C ALA A 208 -0.57 -9.09 34.63
N GLU A 209 0.63 -9.65 34.84
CA GLU A 209 1.70 -9.72 33.84
C GLU A 209 1.28 -10.55 32.61
N LEU A 210 0.66 -11.71 32.85
CA LEU A 210 0.17 -12.61 31.79
C LEU A 210 -0.92 -11.96 30.95
N VAL A 211 -1.93 -11.35 31.60
CA VAL A 211 -3.01 -10.64 30.91
C VAL A 211 -2.49 -9.44 30.12
N ARG A 212 -1.61 -8.62 30.72
CA ARG A 212 -1.04 -7.45 30.01
C ARG A 212 -0.19 -7.86 28.82
N THR A 213 0.61 -8.92 28.94
CA THR A 213 1.45 -9.40 27.83
C THR A 213 0.61 -9.96 26.68
N ALA A 214 -0.42 -10.76 27.00
CA ALA A 214 -1.36 -11.28 26.00
C ALA A 214 -2.09 -10.14 25.29
N TRP A 215 -2.57 -9.14 26.05
CA TRP A 215 -3.22 -7.96 25.49
C TRP A 215 -2.27 -7.14 24.62
N ALA A 216 -1.07 -6.82 25.10
CA ALA A 216 -0.05 -6.08 24.36
C ALA A 216 0.30 -6.73 23.00
N SER A 217 0.27 -8.06 22.93
CA SER A 217 0.47 -8.81 21.70
C SER A 217 -0.73 -8.68 20.75
N ALA A 218 -1.95 -8.95 21.26
CA ALA A 218 -3.16 -9.01 20.44
C ALA A 218 -3.69 -7.63 20.00
N SER A 219 -3.58 -6.62 20.86
CA SER A 219 -4.20 -5.31 20.66
C SER A 219 -3.50 -4.42 19.63
N THR A 220 -2.41 -4.90 19.04
CA THR A 220 -1.77 -4.23 17.89
C THR A 220 -2.56 -4.41 16.60
N PHE A 221 -3.51 -5.36 16.59
CA PHE A 221 -4.38 -5.59 15.44
C PHE A 221 -5.25 -4.36 15.15
N ARG A 222 -5.40 -4.04 13.86
CA ARG A 222 -6.33 -3.02 13.38
C ARG A 222 -7.09 -3.49 12.15
N GLY A 223 -8.42 -3.37 12.20
CA GLY A 223 -9.29 -3.84 11.12
C GLY A 223 -9.23 -3.00 9.83
N THR A 224 -8.56 -1.84 9.85
CA THR A 224 -8.46 -0.93 8.69
C THR A 224 -7.59 -1.49 7.57
N ASP A 225 -6.52 -2.20 7.91
CA ASP A 225 -5.60 -2.83 6.94
C ASP A 225 -5.25 -4.28 7.32
N MET A 226 -5.93 -4.81 8.35
CA MET A 226 -5.79 -6.17 8.86
C MET A 226 -4.36 -6.52 9.32
N ARG A 227 -3.55 -5.51 9.69
CA ARG A 227 -2.20 -5.70 10.22
C ARG A 227 -2.19 -5.80 11.73
N GLY A 228 -1.07 -6.32 12.26
CA GLY A 228 -0.86 -6.52 13.70
C GLY A 228 -1.55 -7.78 14.24
N GLY A 229 -1.68 -7.85 15.55
CA GLY A 229 -2.22 -8.99 16.28
C GLY A 229 -1.16 -9.92 16.84
N ALA A 230 -1.61 -10.95 17.56
CA ALA A 230 -0.74 -11.85 18.30
C ALA A 230 0.03 -12.86 17.43
N ASN A 231 -0.47 -13.16 16.22
CA ASN A 231 0.17 -14.11 15.33
C ASN A 231 1.57 -13.62 14.90
N GLY A 232 2.55 -14.52 14.92
CA GLY A 232 3.96 -14.21 14.71
C GLY A 232 4.71 -13.69 15.95
N ALA A 233 4.04 -13.54 17.10
CA ALA A 233 4.63 -13.09 18.37
C ALA A 233 5.48 -11.81 18.23
N ARG A 234 5.08 -10.88 17.35
CA ARG A 234 5.89 -9.69 17.03
C ARG A 234 6.12 -8.77 18.22
N VAL A 235 5.36 -8.93 19.31
CA VAL A 235 5.55 -8.22 20.57
C VAL A 235 6.97 -8.39 21.14
N ARG A 236 7.66 -9.51 20.88
CA ARG A 236 9.06 -9.71 21.31
C ARG A 236 10.09 -9.07 20.38
N LEU A 237 9.68 -8.64 19.20
CA LEU A 237 10.56 -8.11 18.15
C LEU A 237 10.49 -6.57 18.13
N ALA A 238 11.52 -5.95 17.54
CA ALA A 238 11.50 -4.52 17.31
C ALA A 238 10.40 -4.14 16.28
N PRO A 239 9.71 -3.01 16.44
CA PRO A 239 9.86 -2.06 17.56
C PRO A 239 8.96 -2.37 18.77
N GLN A 240 8.07 -3.37 18.70
CA GLN A 240 7.04 -3.60 19.72
C GLN A 240 7.62 -3.93 21.10
N SER A 241 8.75 -4.63 21.15
CA SER A 241 9.41 -4.98 22.41
C SER A 241 9.95 -3.77 23.19
N SER A 242 10.14 -2.62 22.53
CA SER A 242 10.62 -1.38 23.15
C SER A 242 9.55 -0.30 23.29
N TRP A 243 8.29 -0.59 22.94
CA TRP A 243 7.20 0.37 23.12
C TRP A 243 6.94 0.62 24.61
N ALA A 244 6.92 1.89 25.01
CA ALA A 244 6.66 2.28 26.40
C ALA A 244 5.31 1.72 26.92
N ALA A 245 4.29 1.68 26.05
CA ALA A 245 2.97 1.13 26.36
C ALA A 245 3.00 -0.37 26.73
N ASN A 246 4.03 -1.11 26.30
CA ASN A 246 4.17 -2.54 26.56
C ASN A 246 5.01 -2.83 27.81
N ASN A 247 5.46 -1.81 28.56
CA ASN A 247 6.36 -1.94 29.71
C ASN A 247 7.55 -2.91 29.42
N PRO A 248 8.57 -2.45 28.68
CA PRO A 248 9.62 -3.33 28.15
C PRO A 248 10.29 -4.23 29.19
N GLN A 249 10.47 -3.76 30.43
CA GLN A 249 11.10 -4.56 31.49
C GLN A 249 10.22 -5.75 31.91
N GLU A 250 8.92 -5.51 32.12
CA GLU A 250 7.95 -6.56 32.41
C GLU A 250 7.81 -7.51 31.23
N LEU A 251 7.66 -6.98 30.01
CA LEU A 251 7.52 -7.78 28.81
C LEU A 251 8.74 -8.68 28.58
N THR A 252 9.96 -8.18 28.70
CA THR A 252 11.18 -9.00 28.55
C THR A 252 11.21 -10.13 29.57
N ARG A 253 10.83 -9.87 30.83
CA ARG A 253 10.74 -10.92 31.86
C ARG A 253 9.70 -11.97 31.49
N VAL A 254 8.48 -11.58 31.13
CA VAL A 254 7.40 -12.50 30.78
C VAL A 254 7.77 -13.35 29.56
N ILE A 255 8.28 -12.72 28.50
CA ILE A 255 8.72 -13.42 27.29
C ILE A 255 9.82 -14.42 27.62
N GLY A 256 10.82 -14.05 28.42
CA GLY A 256 11.90 -14.98 28.80
C GLY A 256 11.40 -16.22 29.56
N VAL A 257 10.41 -16.07 30.44
CA VAL A 257 9.78 -17.20 31.15
C VAL A 257 8.99 -18.08 30.17
N LEU A 258 8.18 -17.47 29.29
CA LEU A 258 7.40 -18.23 28.30
C LEU A 258 8.28 -18.94 27.28
N GLU A 259 9.42 -18.37 26.88
CA GLU A 259 10.43 -19.01 26.03
C GLU A 259 11.07 -20.22 26.73
N GLY A 260 11.32 -20.14 28.05
CA GLY A 260 11.76 -21.28 28.85
C GLY A 260 10.77 -22.44 28.81
N ILE A 261 9.49 -22.17 29.06
CA ILE A 261 8.40 -23.16 28.98
C ILE A 261 8.29 -23.73 27.55
N GLN A 262 8.40 -22.88 26.54
CA GLN A 262 8.38 -23.29 25.14
C GLN A 262 9.48 -24.32 24.83
N ASN A 263 10.71 -24.00 25.22
CA ASN A 263 11.88 -24.84 24.98
C ASN A 263 11.73 -26.18 25.69
N GLU A 264 11.36 -26.18 26.97
CA GLU A 264 11.15 -27.42 27.73
C GLU A 264 10.05 -28.31 27.12
N PHE A 265 8.93 -27.72 26.68
CA PHE A 265 7.87 -28.47 26.03
C PHE A 265 8.34 -29.08 24.70
N ASN A 266 8.98 -28.28 23.85
CA ASN A 266 9.41 -28.68 22.51
C ASN A 266 10.57 -29.69 22.55
N GLU A 267 11.46 -29.64 23.54
CA GLU A 267 12.52 -30.63 23.74
C GLU A 267 11.97 -31.99 24.19
N ARG A 268 10.93 -32.00 25.03
CA ARG A 268 10.29 -33.24 25.53
C ARG A 268 9.41 -33.91 24.48
N SER A 269 8.88 -33.14 23.53
CA SER A 269 7.89 -33.61 22.55
C SER A 269 8.50 -33.70 21.15
N SER A 270 8.79 -34.93 20.70
CA SER A 270 9.30 -35.17 19.34
C SER A 270 8.25 -35.07 18.23
N ARG A 271 6.96 -35.00 18.59
CA ARG A 271 5.85 -35.10 17.62
C ARG A 271 5.01 -33.82 17.52
N ARG A 272 4.92 -33.04 18.59
CA ARG A 272 4.14 -31.80 18.64
C ARG A 272 4.99 -30.67 19.18
N GLN A 273 4.78 -29.47 18.65
CA GLN A 273 5.44 -28.28 19.14
C GLN A 273 4.42 -27.19 19.42
N VAL A 274 4.82 -26.22 20.24
CA VAL A 274 4.05 -25.01 20.53
C VAL A 274 4.86 -23.78 20.13
N SER A 275 4.18 -22.82 19.52
CA SER A 275 4.76 -21.52 19.19
C SER A 275 4.74 -20.60 20.42
N LEU A 276 5.69 -19.67 20.49
CA LEU A 276 5.64 -18.62 21.51
C LEU A 276 4.41 -17.72 21.34
N ALA A 277 3.92 -17.53 20.10
CA ALA A 277 2.70 -16.78 19.83
C ALA A 277 1.50 -17.40 20.55
N ASP A 278 1.36 -18.73 20.49
CA ASP A 278 0.32 -19.46 21.20
C ASP A 278 0.53 -19.40 22.71
N LEU A 279 1.76 -19.52 23.22
CA LEU A 279 2.02 -19.45 24.66
C LEU A 279 1.68 -18.09 25.27
N ILE A 280 1.96 -16.99 24.56
CA ILE A 280 1.58 -15.64 25.01
C ILE A 280 0.06 -15.55 25.19
N VAL A 281 -0.71 -16.01 24.20
CA VAL A 281 -2.18 -15.99 24.26
C VAL A 281 -2.68 -16.96 25.32
N LEU A 282 -2.14 -18.18 25.36
CA LEU A 282 -2.52 -19.23 26.31
C LEU A 282 -2.26 -18.81 27.75
N GLY A 283 -1.17 -18.07 28.01
CA GLY A 283 -0.88 -17.51 29.33
C GLY A 283 -1.93 -16.49 29.76
N GLY A 284 -2.37 -15.61 28.86
CA GLY A 284 -3.50 -14.71 29.12
C GLY A 284 -4.80 -15.46 29.42
N VAL A 285 -5.10 -16.52 28.65
CA VAL A 285 -6.27 -17.39 28.87
C VAL A 285 -6.20 -18.07 30.24
N ALA A 286 -5.08 -18.69 30.59
CA ALA A 286 -4.87 -19.36 31.87
C ALA A 286 -5.04 -18.40 33.05
N ALA A 287 -4.47 -17.19 32.92
CA ALA A 287 -4.56 -16.14 33.93
C ALA A 287 -6.00 -15.66 34.15
N ILE A 288 -6.79 -15.50 33.07
CA ILE A 288 -8.21 -15.13 33.15
C ILE A 288 -9.03 -16.26 33.79
N GLU A 289 -8.81 -17.51 33.38
CA GLU A 289 -9.51 -18.67 33.94
C GLU A 289 -9.22 -18.85 35.43
N SER A 290 -7.98 -18.61 35.88
CA SER A 290 -7.61 -18.68 37.29
C SER A 290 -8.17 -17.53 38.13
N ALA A 291 -8.59 -16.43 37.51
CA ALA A 291 -9.15 -15.26 38.18
C ALA A 291 -10.68 -15.27 38.27
N ALA A 292 -11.35 -16.16 37.53
CA ALA A 292 -12.80 -16.37 37.54
C ALA A 292 -13.23 -17.32 38.65
#